data_AF-A0A370GI33-F1
#
_entry.id   AF-A0A370GI33-F1
#
_cell.length_a   1.000
_cell.length_b   1.000
_cell.length_c   1.000
_cell.angle_alpha   90.00
_cell.angle_beta   90.00
_cell.angle_gamma   90.00
#
_symmetry.space_group_name_H-M   'P 1'
#
loop_
_entity.id
_entity.type
_entity.pdbx_description
1 polymer ?
#
loop_
_entity_poly.entity_id
_entity_poly.type
_entity_poly.pdbx_seq_one_letter_code
_entity_poly.pdbx_strand_id
1 'polypeptide(L)'
;MEPPDPPPAPTIIDVGVERERIAALEQIRRRLESELDKADAGCGYAAMARQLRDTVNAIADARNRIYETLLGDEPEEDELEPPDVEPPNLE
;
A
#
# COMPACT_ATOMS: atom_id res chain seq x y z
N MET A 1 -2.60 -37.64 20.52
CA MET A 1 -2.17 -36.23 20.40
C MET A 1 -2.64 -35.77 19.04
N GLU A 2 -3.50 -34.77 18.99
CA GLU A 2 -3.95 -34.16 17.73
C GLU A 2 -2.79 -33.31 17.17
N PRO A 3 -2.48 -33.39 15.87
CA PRO A 3 -1.50 -32.49 15.26
C PRO A 3 -2.03 -31.05 15.30
N PRO A 4 -1.15 -30.05 15.46
CA PRO A 4 -1.55 -28.65 15.43
C PRO A 4 -2.12 -28.29 14.05
N ASP A 5 -3.14 -27.43 14.04
CA ASP A 5 -3.71 -26.91 12.80
C ASP A 5 -2.63 -26.22 11.96
N PRO A 6 -2.66 -26.37 10.62
CA PRO A 6 -1.74 -25.68 9.74
C PRO A 6 -1.92 -24.16 9.84
N PRO A 7 -0.85 -23.38 9.64
CA PRO A 7 -0.95 -21.92 9.62
C PRO A 7 -1.92 -21.46 8.51
N PRO A 8 -2.57 -20.29 8.69
CA PRO A 8 -3.46 -19.74 7.68
C PRO A 8 -2.70 -19.56 6.35
N ALA A 9 -3.38 -19.84 5.24
CA ALA A 9 -2.78 -19.72 3.92
C ALA A 9 -2.29 -18.27 3.69
N PRO A 10 -1.13 -18.08 3.04
CA PRO A 10 -0.62 -16.75 2.72
C PRO A 10 -1.63 -16.03 1.81
N THR A 11 -1.89 -14.78 2.12
CA THR A 11 -2.76 -13.94 1.29
C THR A 11 -1.99 -13.59 0.03
N ILE A 12 -2.32 -14.21 -1.10
CA ILE A 12 -1.69 -13.88 -2.38
C ILE A 12 -2.27 -12.54 -2.85
N ILE A 13 -1.44 -11.51 -2.88
CA ILE A 13 -1.80 -10.18 -3.37
C ILE A 13 -1.39 -10.06 -4.84
N ASP A 14 -2.37 -9.83 -5.72
CA ASP A 14 -2.08 -9.55 -7.13
C ASP A 14 -1.61 -8.09 -7.28
N VAL A 15 -0.29 -7.94 -7.41
CA VAL A 15 0.38 -6.63 -7.57
C VAL A 15 -0.11 -5.87 -8.80
N GLY A 16 -0.55 -6.56 -9.85
CA GLY A 16 -1.10 -5.93 -11.06
C GLY A 16 -2.44 -5.26 -10.79
N VAL A 17 -3.34 -5.97 -10.10
CA VAL A 17 -4.65 -5.45 -9.69
C VAL A 17 -4.51 -4.27 -8.72
N GLU A 18 -3.58 -4.36 -7.77
CA GLU A 18 -3.35 -3.27 -6.82
C GLU A 18 -2.73 -2.03 -7.49
N ARG A 19 -1.89 -2.19 -8.51
CA ARG A 19 -1.40 -1.07 -9.34
C ARG A 19 -2.52 -0.38 -10.13
N GLU A 20 -3.43 -1.14 -10.73
CA GLU A 20 -4.61 -0.58 -11.41
C GLU A 20 -5.51 0.17 -10.44
N ARG A 21 -5.71 -0.38 -9.24
CA ARG A 21 -6.47 0.26 -8.16
C ARG A 21 -5.84 1.59 -7.73
N ILE A 22 -4.53 1.65 -7.57
CA ILE A 22 -3.80 2.90 -7.29
C ILE A 22 -4.03 3.93 -8.41
N ALA A 23 -3.90 3.53 -9.68
CA ALA A 23 -4.09 4.44 -10.82
C ALA A 23 -5.53 5.01 -10.87
N ALA A 24 -6.54 4.18 -10.61
CA ALA A 24 -7.93 4.62 -10.54
C ALA A 24 -8.16 5.62 -9.40
N LEU A 25 -7.60 5.36 -8.22
CA LEU A 25 -7.68 6.27 -7.07
C LEU A 25 -7.02 7.62 -7.36
N GLU A 26 -5.87 7.64 -8.03
CA GLU A 26 -5.21 8.89 -8.43
C GLU A 26 -6.02 9.69 -9.46
N GLN A 27 -6.67 9.01 -10.40
CA GLN A 27 -7.53 9.66 -11.38
C GLN A 27 -8.74 10.33 -10.72
N ILE A 28 -9.38 9.64 -9.77
CA ILE A 28 -10.48 10.20 -8.98
C ILE A 28 -10.00 11.41 -8.18
N ARG A 29 -8.84 11.30 -7.51
CA ARG A 29 -8.25 12.39 -6.72
C ARG A 29 -8.06 13.66 -7.54
N ARG A 30 -7.43 13.56 -8.71
CA ARG A 30 -7.19 14.71 -9.60
C ARG A 30 -8.48 15.39 -10.07
N ARG A 31 -9.53 14.60 -10.31
CA ARG A 31 -10.84 15.13 -10.69
C ARG A 31 -11.45 15.93 -9.53
N LEU A 32 -11.43 15.37 -8.32
CA LEU A 32 -11.95 16.03 -7.13
C LEU A 32 -11.15 17.30 -6.77
N GLU A 33 -9.82 17.28 -6.95
CA GLU A 33 -8.97 18.47 -6.79
C GLU A 33 -9.35 19.58 -7.79
N SER A 34 -9.62 19.22 -9.06
CA SER A 34 -10.08 20.20 -10.06
C SER A 34 -11.48 20.75 -9.75
N GLU A 35 -12.37 19.94 -9.17
CA GLU A 35 -13.69 20.38 -8.73
C GLU A 35 -13.60 21.31 -7.50
N LEU A 36 -12.66 21.06 -6.58
CA LEU A 36 -12.35 21.93 -5.45
C LEU A 36 -11.83 23.31 -5.89
N ASP A 37 -10.87 23.34 -6.81
CA ASP A 37 -10.28 24.59 -7.31
C ASP A 37 -11.34 25.50 -7.97
N LYS A 38 -12.32 24.90 -8.65
CA LYS A 38 -13.48 25.61 -9.21
C LYS A 38 -14.47 26.09 -8.14
N ALA A 39 -14.63 25.33 -7.06
CA ALA A 39 -15.52 25.69 -5.96
C ALA A 39 -14.96 26.85 -5.10
N ASP A 40 -13.63 26.90 -4.90
CA ASP A 40 -12.97 28.03 -4.23
C ASP A 40 -13.07 29.33 -5.04
N ALA A 41 -13.26 29.25 -6.37
CA ALA A 41 -13.41 30.40 -7.26
C ALA A 41 -14.82 31.04 -7.26
N GLY A 42 -15.83 30.46 -6.61
CA GLY A 42 -17.16 31.08 -6.57
C GLY A 42 -18.24 30.33 -5.77
N CYS A 43 -18.79 31.06 -4.78
CA CYS A 43 -20.08 30.82 -4.11
C CYS A 43 -20.17 29.62 -3.15
N GLY A 44 -20.50 29.88 -1.87
CA GLY A 44 -21.41 29.07 -1.02
C GLY A 44 -21.10 27.60 -0.67
N TYR A 45 -20.13 26.94 -1.30
CA TYR A 45 -19.95 25.49 -1.24
C TYR A 45 -18.95 25.02 -0.16
N ALA A 46 -18.70 25.81 0.89
CA ALA A 46 -17.72 25.48 1.93
C ALA A 46 -17.92 24.08 2.57
N ALA A 47 -19.18 23.65 2.74
CA ALA A 47 -19.50 22.30 3.24
C ALA A 47 -19.16 21.20 2.22
N MET A 48 -19.43 21.42 0.93
CA MET A 48 -19.04 20.48 -0.12
C MET A 48 -17.52 20.44 -0.31
N ALA A 49 -16.84 21.58 -0.23
CA ALA A 49 -15.38 21.65 -0.29
C ALA A 49 -14.73 20.87 0.86
N ARG A 50 -15.30 20.93 2.06
CA ARG A 50 -14.83 20.11 3.19
C ARG A 50 -15.02 18.62 2.93
N GLN A 51 -16.21 18.21 2.49
CA GLN A 51 -16.52 16.81 2.18
C GLN A 51 -15.63 16.26 1.04
N LEU A 52 -15.37 17.06 0.02
CA LEU A 52 -14.43 16.75 -1.06
C LEU A 52 -13.01 16.52 -0.53
N ARG A 53 -12.54 17.42 0.35
CA ARG A 53 -11.21 17.31 0.97
C ARG A 53 -11.09 16.09 1.88
N ASP A 54 -12.12 15.77 2.65
CA ASP A 54 -12.16 14.56 3.48
C ASP A 54 -12.13 13.29 2.62
N THR A 55 -12.82 13.30 1.48
CA THR A 55 -12.81 12.18 0.52
C THR A 55 -11.43 11.99 -0.11
N VAL A 56 -10.76 13.08 -0.49
CA VAL A 56 -9.39 13.06 -1.01
C VAL A 56 -8.41 12.48 0.01
N ASN A 57 -8.54 12.86 1.28
CA ASN A 57 -7.69 12.32 2.36
C ASN A 57 -7.93 10.82 2.56
N ALA A 58 -9.20 10.37 2.58
CA ALA A 58 -9.52 8.95 2.69
C ALA A 58 -8.95 8.12 1.52
N ILE A 59 -8.93 8.67 0.31
CA ILE A 59 -8.30 8.04 -0.86
C ILE A 59 -6.78 7.95 -0.68
N ALA A 60 -6.14 9.00 -0.17
CA ALA A 60 -4.70 9.00 0.10
C ALA A 60 -4.32 7.96 1.16
N ASP A 61 -5.11 7.85 2.24
CA ASP A 61 -4.92 6.85 3.30
C ASP A 61 -5.09 5.42 2.76
N ALA A 62 -6.12 5.17 1.94
CA ALA A 62 -6.33 3.87 1.32
C ALA A 62 -5.15 3.47 0.41
N ARG A 63 -4.63 4.42 -0.37
CA ARG A 63 -3.44 4.20 -1.21
C ARG A 63 -2.21 3.90 -0.36
N ASN A 64 -1.99 4.62 0.73
CA ASN A 64 -0.84 4.40 1.60
C ASN A 64 -0.88 3.01 2.26
N ARG A 65 -2.06 2.54 2.69
CA ARG A 65 -2.21 1.17 3.21
C ARG A 65 -1.87 0.09 2.17
N ILE A 66 -2.26 0.29 0.92
CA ILE A 66 -1.89 -0.64 -0.16
C ILE A 66 -0.36 -0.67 -0.33
N TYR A 67 0.30 0.50 -0.28
CA TYR A 67 1.78 0.53 -0.30
C TYR A 67 2.40 -0.17 0.91
N GLU A 68 1.87 0.04 2.12
CA GLU A 68 2.36 -0.64 3.33
C GLU A 68 2.21 -2.16 3.23
N THR A 69 1.09 -2.66 2.70
CA THR A 69 0.91 -4.09 2.46
C THR A 69 1.89 -4.61 1.41
N LEU A 70 2.12 -3.87 0.32
CA LEU A 70 3.10 -4.25 -0.70
C LEU A 70 4.56 -4.20 -0.21
N LEU A 71 4.89 -3.33 0.76
CA LEU A 71 6.22 -3.26 1.38
C LEU A 71 6.40 -4.29 2.50
N GLY A 72 5.36 -4.60 3.25
CA GLY A 72 5.40 -5.58 4.36
C GLY A 72 5.56 -7.04 3.90
N ASP A 73 5.41 -7.31 2.60
CA ASP A 73 5.67 -8.61 1.98
C ASP A 73 7.14 -8.77 1.50
N GLU A 74 8.04 -7.80 1.76
CA GLU A 74 9.48 -8.10 1.75
C GLU A 74 9.73 -9.05 2.93
N PRO A 75 10.12 -10.33 2.70
CA PRO A 75 10.59 -11.15 3.79
C PRO A 75 11.75 -10.38 4.42
N GLU A 76 11.70 -10.14 5.73
CA GLU A 76 12.91 -9.83 6.48
C GLU A 76 13.93 -10.88 6.00
N GLU A 77 14.96 -10.44 5.28
CA GLU A 77 16.09 -11.29 4.92
C GLU A 77 16.67 -11.69 6.28
N ASP A 78 16.18 -12.81 6.80
CA ASP A 78 16.79 -13.56 7.88
C ASP A 78 18.26 -13.60 7.52
N GLU A 79 19.05 -13.00 8.40
CA GLU A 79 20.49 -12.87 8.30
C GLU A 79 21.05 -14.16 7.71
N LEU A 80 21.42 -14.13 6.43
CA LEU A 80 22.22 -15.20 5.84
C LEU A 80 23.59 -15.07 6.51
N GLU A 81 23.73 -15.66 7.71
CA GLU A 81 25.03 -15.97 8.27
C GLU A 81 25.81 -16.66 7.15
N PRO A 82 26.94 -16.08 6.71
CA PRO A 82 27.74 -16.72 5.68
C PRO A 82 28.13 -18.11 6.21
N PRO A 83 28.02 -19.18 5.39
CA PRO A 83 28.42 -20.50 5.85
C PRO A 83 29.89 -20.42 6.29
N ASP A 84 30.16 -20.95 7.48
CA ASP A 84 31.50 -21.06 8.05
C ASP A 84 32.35 -21.90 7.09
N VAL A 85 33.09 -21.25 6.19
CA VAL A 85 33.96 -21.92 5.23
C VAL A 85 35.25 -22.24 5.97
N GLU A 86 35.37 -23.47 6.48
CA GLU A 86 36.65 -23.98 6.96
C GLU A 86 37.70 -23.85 5.84
N PRO A 87 38.87 -23.22 6.11
CA PRO A 87 39.92 -23.13 5.10
C PRO A 87 40.47 -24.53 4.79
N PRO A 88 40.81 -24.82 3.52
CA PRO A 88 41.33 -26.13 3.16
C PRO A 88 42.69 -26.32 3.82
N ASN A 89 42.81 -27.43 4.56
CA ASN A 89 44.06 -27.88 5.16
C ASN A 89 45.07 -28.16 4.04
N LEU A 90 46.11 -27.32 3.95
CA LEU A 90 47.23 -27.51 3.04
C LEU A 90 48.23 -28.45 3.72
N GLU A 91 48.19 -29.75 3.38
CA GLU A 91 49.29 -30.69 3.59
C GLU A 91 50.29 -30.63 2.43
#